data_AF-A0A7Z9Y4M3-F1
#
_entry.id   AF-A0A7Z9Y4M3-F1
#
_cell.length_a   1.000
_cell.length_b   1.000
_cell.length_c   1.000
_cell.angle_alpha   90.00
_cell.angle_beta   90.00
_cell.angle_gamma   90.00
#
_symmetry.space_group_name_H-M   'P 1'
#
loop_
_entity.id
_entity.type
_entity.pdbx_description
1 polymer ?
#
loop_
_entity_poly.entity_id
_entity_poly.type
_entity_poly.pdbx_seq_one_letter_code
_entity_poly.pdbx_strand_id
1 'polypeptide(L)'
;MSNYFMASIPGTKTQVNTSTTAVRPAWALALLALLAVSLPFELDNPLFSLGPIVVTNVEVVLGLVLLTAVWGWLRSPNTEYRSPITNHLWLWAALFSGILLLAAFLAPANQSNALKASLRLITGLALALFAVPVLVRTWADVRRITWVVLTGGLVAAAIGLVEYLQNRELLWLTPLRQQPTIVGAFIRLTGPYDYANQAAMFIEATLPIFLVTIWLVWHKQGARRGRTAVFASLMLLSLFYLQAGFLTASRASIVTIALVSLLMAGLLWSKSATVNKQMSVMWLGMTTAVILLILLNTQFNSLFRLRLQTEGDNEWYRAALIVPQSWQMAANEQRPIPITLTNSGALTWRSSGSQPINLGARWLDTAQKTSYGEPRWPFA
;
A
#
# COMPACT_ATOMS: atom_id res chain seq x y z
N MET A 1 26.59 -4.71 -24.84
CA MET A 1 26.84 -3.29 -24.51
C MET A 1 27.78 -3.19 -23.31
N SER A 2 29.00 -3.68 -23.53
CA SER A 2 30.19 -3.35 -22.75
C SER A 2 30.93 -2.29 -23.58
N ASN A 3 31.60 -1.33 -22.95
CA ASN A 3 32.52 -0.35 -23.56
C ASN A 3 31.93 1.01 -23.94
N TYR A 4 31.45 1.77 -22.97
CA TYR A 4 31.40 3.24 -23.08
C TYR A 4 31.70 3.84 -21.71
N PHE A 5 32.94 3.71 -21.22
CA PHE A 5 33.53 4.57 -20.17
C PHE A 5 35.02 4.20 -20.03
N MET A 6 35.84 4.53 -21.03
CA MET A 6 37.28 4.66 -20.86
C MET A 6 37.80 5.63 -21.93
N ALA A 7 37.90 6.90 -21.55
CA ALA A 7 38.88 7.82 -22.13
C ALA A 7 39.99 7.94 -21.08
N SER A 8 41.07 7.20 -21.29
CA SER A 8 42.27 7.21 -20.45
C SER A 8 43.13 8.43 -20.76
N ILE A 9 43.35 9.30 -19.78
CA ILE A 9 44.49 10.23 -19.77
C ILE A 9 45.72 9.42 -19.29
N PRO A 10 46.80 9.32 -20.08
CA PRO A 10 47.99 8.60 -19.66
C PRO A 10 48.94 9.53 -18.89
N GLY A 11 49.30 9.17 -17.66
CA GLY A 11 50.50 9.70 -17.02
C GLY A 11 50.32 10.29 -15.62
N THR A 12 50.06 9.43 -14.63
CA THR A 12 50.58 9.56 -13.25
C THR A 12 50.28 8.24 -12.55
N LYS A 13 51.30 7.41 -12.33
CA LYS A 13 51.20 6.24 -11.44
C LYS A 13 51.20 6.73 -9.99
N THR A 14 50.10 7.31 -9.55
CA THR A 14 49.83 7.46 -8.12
C THR A 14 49.55 6.06 -7.62
N GLN A 15 50.42 5.55 -6.74
CA GLN A 15 50.15 4.32 -6.01
C GLN A 15 48.82 4.50 -5.28
N VAL A 16 47.78 3.82 -5.78
CA VAL A 16 46.50 3.72 -5.11
C VAL A 16 46.79 2.88 -3.87
N ASN A 17 46.98 3.57 -2.73
CA ASN A 17 46.90 2.96 -1.42
C ASN A 17 45.66 2.08 -1.42
N THR A 18 45.87 0.79 -1.17
CA THR A 18 44.82 -0.20 -0.94
C THR A 18 43.98 0.30 0.23
N SER A 19 42.97 1.09 -0.10
CA SER A 19 42.00 1.58 0.84
C SER A 19 41.41 0.36 1.50
N THR A 20 41.62 0.26 2.81
CA THR A 20 40.94 -0.68 3.69
C THR A 20 39.45 -0.61 3.37
N THR A 21 38.98 -1.55 2.55
CA THR A 21 37.56 -1.70 2.24
C THR A 21 36.93 -2.11 3.55
N ALA A 22 36.39 -1.12 4.27
CA ALA A 22 35.72 -1.37 5.53
C ALA A 22 34.68 -2.46 5.29
N VAL A 23 34.96 -3.63 5.87
CA VAL A 23 34.18 -4.84 5.69
C VAL A 23 32.79 -4.52 6.23
N ARG A 24 31.81 -4.42 5.32
CA ARG A 24 30.43 -4.25 5.71
C ARG A 24 30.01 -5.49 6.50
N PRO A 25 29.45 -5.33 7.70
CA PRO A 25 28.92 -6.47 8.42
C PRO A 25 27.81 -7.14 7.60
N ALA A 26 27.93 -8.46 7.36
CA ALA A 26 26.95 -9.23 6.57
C ALA A 26 25.52 -9.11 7.13
N TRP A 27 25.40 -8.96 8.45
CA TRP A 27 24.12 -8.79 9.15
C TRP A 27 23.38 -7.50 8.78
N ALA A 28 24.07 -6.46 8.30
CA ALA A 28 23.43 -5.20 7.93
C ALA A 28 22.52 -5.33 6.69
N LEU A 29 22.87 -6.21 5.75
CA LEU A 29 21.99 -6.51 4.61
C LEU A 29 20.82 -7.40 5.04
N ALA A 30 21.08 -8.34 5.95
CA ALA A 30 20.05 -9.21 6.50
C ALA A 30 18.99 -8.40 7.26
N LEU A 31 19.38 -7.38 8.03
CA LEU A 31 18.44 -6.47 8.70
C LEU A 31 17.58 -5.68 7.71
N LEU A 32 18.18 -5.15 6.63
CA LEU A 32 17.42 -4.44 5.61
C LEU A 32 16.45 -5.37 4.87
N ALA A 33 16.87 -6.62 4.61
CA ALA A 33 16.00 -7.65 4.04
C ALA A 33 14.87 -8.02 5.01
N LEU A 34 15.17 -8.16 6.30
CA LEU A 34 14.18 -8.42 7.35
C LEU A 34 13.13 -7.29 7.39
N LEU A 35 13.58 -6.03 7.35
CA LEU A 35 12.69 -4.89 7.25
C LEU A 35 11.77 -5.02 6.04
N ALA A 36 12.34 -5.24 4.86
CA ALA A 36 11.59 -5.37 3.61
C ALA A 36 10.54 -6.49 3.64
N VAL A 37 10.84 -7.65 4.24
CA VAL A 37 9.85 -8.72 4.44
C VAL A 37 8.79 -8.32 5.45
N SER A 38 9.16 -7.60 6.51
CA SER A 38 8.24 -7.23 7.60
C SER A 38 7.25 -6.13 7.24
N LEU A 39 7.50 -5.33 6.20
CA LEU A 39 6.65 -4.19 5.84
C LEU A 39 5.15 -4.54 5.68
N PRO A 40 4.76 -5.68 5.07
CA PRO A 40 3.36 -6.09 5.00
C PRO A 40 2.80 -6.68 6.29
N PHE A 41 3.64 -6.99 7.27
CA PHE A 41 3.28 -7.76 8.47
C PHE A 41 3.57 -6.96 9.75
N GLU A 42 3.06 -5.73 9.79
CA GLU A 42 3.05 -4.93 11.03
C GLU A 42 2.05 -5.54 12.02
N LEU A 43 2.44 -5.65 13.29
CA LEU A 43 1.53 -6.11 14.35
C LEU A 43 0.59 -4.97 14.75
N ASP A 44 -0.70 -5.27 14.89
CA ASP A 44 -1.70 -4.31 15.41
C ASP A 44 -1.38 -3.95 16.86
N ASN A 45 -1.02 -4.97 17.65
CA ASN A 45 -0.54 -4.77 19.00
C ASN A 45 0.94 -4.37 19.01
N PRO A 46 1.29 -3.24 19.63
CA PRO A 46 2.67 -2.79 19.68
C PRO A 46 3.53 -3.74 20.50
N LEU A 47 4.81 -3.84 20.15
CA LEU A 47 5.77 -4.61 20.94
C LEU A 47 6.06 -3.94 22.28
N PHE A 48 6.14 -2.61 22.27
CA PHE A 48 6.43 -1.80 23.45
C PHE A 48 5.55 -0.55 23.46
N SER A 49 4.96 -0.26 24.62
CA SER A 49 4.27 1.00 24.91
C SER A 49 4.93 1.67 26.11
N LEU A 50 5.58 2.81 25.89
CA LEU A 50 6.20 3.64 26.92
C LEU A 50 5.49 4.99 26.93
N GLY A 51 4.40 5.06 27.70
CA GLY A 51 3.52 6.22 27.75
C GLY A 51 2.92 6.53 26.36
N PRO A 52 3.14 7.72 25.79
CA PRO A 52 2.62 8.08 24.47
C PRO A 52 3.38 7.43 23.30
N ILE A 53 4.54 6.81 23.56
CA ILE A 53 5.37 6.20 22.52
C ILE A 53 4.96 4.75 22.37
N VAL A 54 4.47 4.43 21.17
CA VAL A 54 4.03 3.10 20.77
C VAL A 54 4.93 2.64 19.64
N VAL A 55 5.67 1.55 19.87
CA VAL A 55 6.65 1.02 18.91
C VAL A 55 6.20 -0.34 18.36
N THR A 56 6.02 -0.44 17.05
CA THR A 56 5.65 -1.68 16.37
C THR A 56 6.88 -2.52 15.99
N ASN A 57 6.67 -3.77 15.60
CA ASN A 57 7.73 -4.65 15.12
C ASN A 57 8.49 -4.06 13.92
N VAL A 58 7.78 -3.44 12.99
CA VAL A 58 8.40 -2.78 11.83
C VAL A 58 9.24 -1.58 12.27
N GLU A 59 8.76 -0.79 13.23
CA GLU A 59 9.49 0.37 13.75
C GLU A 59 10.77 -0.03 14.50
N VAL A 60 10.77 -1.16 15.23
CA VAL A 60 11.98 -1.70 15.86
C VAL A 60 13.03 -2.08 14.80
N VAL A 61 12.63 -2.86 13.78
CA VAL A 61 13.56 -3.28 12.73
C VAL A 61 14.07 -2.08 11.92
N LEU A 62 13.20 -1.10 11.64
CA LEU A 62 13.57 0.16 11.00
C LEU A 62 14.60 0.93 11.83
N GLY A 63 14.38 1.08 13.14
CA GLY A 63 15.32 1.71 14.05
C GLY A 63 16.70 1.04 14.02
N LEU A 64 16.74 -0.31 14.07
CA LEU A 64 17.97 -1.07 13.97
C LEU A 64 18.69 -0.85 12.62
N VAL A 65 17.95 -0.81 11.50
CA VAL A 65 18.52 -0.51 10.18
C VAL A 65 19.14 0.89 10.14
N LEU A 66 18.44 1.90 10.66
CA LEU A 66 18.93 3.27 10.72
C LEU A 66 20.19 3.39 11.60
N LEU A 67 20.19 2.78 12.79
CA LEU A 67 21.36 2.75 13.68
C LEU A 67 22.56 2.06 13.02
N THR A 68 22.31 0.97 12.29
CA THR A 68 23.33 0.25 11.53
C THR A 68 23.92 1.11 10.42
N ALA A 69 23.07 1.88 9.73
CA ALA A 69 23.53 2.83 8.71
C ALA A 69 24.37 3.96 9.31
N VAL A 70 23.95 4.53 10.45
CA VAL A 70 24.73 5.54 11.18
C VAL A 70 26.10 4.98 11.59
N TRP A 71 26.11 3.77 12.17
CA TRP A 71 27.36 3.09 12.54
C TRP A 71 28.28 2.85 11.34
N GLY A 72 27.71 2.37 10.23
CA GLY A 72 28.45 2.12 8.99
C GLY A 72 29.03 3.41 8.39
N TRP A 73 28.29 4.52 8.49
CA TRP A 73 28.74 5.83 8.04
C TRP A 73 29.88 6.39 8.92
N LEU A 74 29.72 6.34 10.25
CA LEU A 74 30.74 6.82 11.20
C LEU A 74 32.09 6.09 11.07
N ARG A 75 32.08 4.79 10.74
CA ARG A 75 33.31 4.00 10.55
C ARG A 75 33.94 4.16 9.18
N SER A 76 33.25 4.74 8.21
CA SER A 76 33.76 4.91 6.85
C SER A 76 33.24 6.20 6.21
N PRO A 77 33.59 7.37 6.79
CA PRO A 77 33.12 8.65 6.27
C PRO A 77 33.71 8.98 4.88
N ASN A 78 34.83 8.34 4.51
CA ASN A 78 35.59 8.59 3.28
C ASN A 78 35.23 7.69 2.08
N THR A 79 34.15 6.89 2.13
CA THR A 79 33.62 6.36 0.87
C THR A 79 33.26 7.55 -0.02
N GLU A 80 33.69 7.54 -1.29
CA GLU A 80 33.38 8.51 -2.38
C GLU A 80 31.87 8.76 -2.65
N TYR A 81 31.03 8.42 -1.69
CA TYR A 81 29.73 9.02 -1.50
C TYR A 81 29.89 10.52 -1.36
N ARG A 82 29.58 11.25 -2.44
CA ARG A 82 29.22 12.68 -2.38
C ARG A 82 28.36 12.86 -1.13
N SER A 83 28.90 13.62 -0.17
CA SER A 83 28.28 13.83 1.15
C SER A 83 26.76 13.91 1.02
N PRO A 84 25.98 13.09 1.75
CA PRO A 84 24.52 13.16 1.70
C PRO A 84 24.05 14.59 1.86
N ILE A 85 24.73 15.39 2.69
CA ILE A 85 24.39 16.78 3.03
C ILE A 85 24.51 17.75 1.83
N THR A 86 25.25 17.41 0.76
CA THR A 86 25.49 18.33 -0.38
C THR A 86 24.48 18.22 -1.53
N ASN A 87 23.49 17.32 -1.44
CA ASN A 87 22.51 17.13 -2.50
C ASN A 87 21.25 17.98 -2.22
N HIS A 88 20.77 18.73 -3.23
CA HIS A 88 19.54 19.53 -3.18
C HIS A 88 18.33 18.72 -2.68
N LEU A 89 18.33 17.39 -2.88
CA LEU A 89 17.33 16.48 -2.34
C LEU A 89 17.21 16.53 -0.81
N TRP A 90 18.30 16.73 -0.08
CA TRP A 90 18.27 16.82 1.38
C TRP A 90 17.68 18.15 1.86
N LEU A 91 17.90 19.24 1.12
CA LEU A 91 17.22 20.50 1.39
C LEU A 91 15.71 20.33 1.22
N TRP A 92 15.26 19.72 0.11
CA TRP A 92 13.85 19.44 -0.11
C TRP A 92 13.26 18.48 0.93
N ALA A 93 14.00 17.43 1.30
CA ALA A 93 13.59 16.50 2.34
C ALA A 93 13.49 17.18 3.71
N ALA A 94 14.44 18.06 4.06
CA ALA A 94 14.42 18.83 5.30
C ALA A 94 13.28 19.84 5.33
N LEU A 95 13.05 20.57 4.23
CA LEU A 95 11.92 21.49 4.09
C LEU A 95 10.58 20.74 4.22
N PHE A 96 10.43 19.63 3.50
CA PHE A 96 9.24 18.79 3.59
C PHE A 96 9.02 18.24 5.00
N SER A 97 10.08 17.74 5.64
CA SER A 97 10.04 17.25 7.03
C SER A 97 9.65 18.37 8.01
N GLY A 98 10.20 19.57 7.83
CA GLY A 98 9.86 20.75 8.63
C GLY A 98 8.39 21.15 8.48
N ILE A 99 7.87 21.14 7.24
CA ILE A 99 6.45 21.42 6.97
C ILE A 99 5.56 20.35 7.60
N LEU A 100 5.91 19.06 7.50
CA LEU A 100 5.14 17.97 8.12
C LEU A 100 5.09 18.08 9.64
N LEU A 101 6.22 18.41 10.28
CA LEU A 101 6.25 18.60 11.74
C LEU A 101 5.46 19.83 12.14
N LEU A 102 5.63 20.96 11.43
CA LEU A 102 4.86 22.18 11.71
C LEU A 102 3.35 21.94 11.56
N ALA A 103 2.93 21.27 10.50
CA ALA A 103 1.53 20.91 10.27
C ALA A 103 0.99 19.99 11.38
N ALA A 104 1.79 19.01 11.82
CA ALA A 104 1.40 18.15 12.93
C ALA A 104 1.30 18.91 14.27
N PHE A 105 2.21 19.85 14.54
CA PHE A 105 2.18 20.67 15.75
C PHE A 105 0.99 21.65 15.76
N LEU A 106 0.65 22.23 14.61
CA LEU A 106 -0.48 23.17 14.48
C LEU A 106 -1.84 22.48 14.30
N ALA A 107 -1.90 21.15 14.31
CA ALA A 107 -3.15 20.42 14.14
C ALA A 107 -4.10 20.67 15.34
N PRO A 108 -5.35 21.14 15.11
CA PRO A 108 -6.28 21.49 16.19
C PRO A 108 -6.85 20.27 16.93
N ALA A 109 -6.79 19.09 16.32
CA ALA A 109 -7.22 17.81 16.89
C ALA A 109 -6.25 16.69 16.47
N ASN A 110 -6.17 15.63 17.27
CA ASN A 110 -5.36 14.44 17.00
C ASN A 110 -3.86 14.73 16.77
N GLN A 111 -3.32 15.73 17.48
CA GLN A 111 -1.93 16.19 17.35
C GLN A 111 -0.91 15.04 17.50
N SER A 112 -1.12 14.13 18.46
CA SER A 112 -0.26 12.96 18.67
C SER A 112 -0.23 12.02 17.46
N ASN A 113 -1.40 11.75 16.86
CA ASN A 113 -1.51 10.91 15.67
C ASN A 113 -0.88 11.58 14.45
N ALA A 114 -1.08 12.90 14.30
CA ALA A 114 -0.45 13.68 13.23
C ALA A 114 1.08 13.66 13.37
N LEU A 115 1.60 13.83 14.58
CA LEU A 115 3.04 13.79 14.84
C LEU A 115 3.62 12.39 14.57
N LYS A 116 2.93 11.33 15.01
CA LYS A 116 3.33 9.94 14.72
C LYS A 116 3.38 9.68 13.21
N ALA A 117 2.39 10.13 12.45
CA ALA A 117 2.36 10.00 11.00
C ALA A 117 3.51 10.76 10.31
N SER A 118 3.77 12.00 10.73
CA SER A 118 4.89 12.81 10.24
C SER A 118 6.24 12.15 10.53
N LEU A 119 6.45 11.62 11.74
CA LEU A 119 7.67 10.90 12.11
C LEU A 119 7.85 9.63 11.26
N ARG A 120 6.79 8.86 11.01
CA ARG A 120 6.84 7.69 10.12
C ARG A 120 7.31 8.08 8.71
N LEU A 121 6.77 9.16 8.14
CA LEU A 121 7.22 9.66 6.83
C LEU A 121 8.68 10.10 6.84
N ILE A 122 9.12 10.82 7.88
CA ILE A 122 10.51 11.27 8.03
C ILE A 122 11.47 10.08 8.16
N THR A 123 11.12 9.06 8.95
CA THR A 123 11.93 7.84 9.06
C THR A 123 11.99 7.06 7.74
N GLY A 124 10.90 7.05 6.95
CA GLY A 124 10.88 6.51 5.59
C GLY A 124 11.82 7.28 4.64
N LEU A 125 11.85 8.62 4.72
CA LEU A 125 12.81 9.44 3.97
C LEU A 125 14.25 9.16 4.40
N ALA A 126 14.52 9.04 5.71
CA ALA A 126 15.83 8.68 6.21
C ALA A 126 16.27 7.28 5.74
N LEU A 127 15.34 6.32 5.69
CA LEU A 127 15.60 5.01 5.11
C LEU A 127 16.02 5.12 3.64
N ALA A 128 15.23 5.83 2.82
CA ALA A 128 15.44 5.92 1.38
C ALA A 128 16.67 6.76 0.99
N LEU A 129 16.88 7.91 1.62
CA LEU A 129 17.91 8.88 1.23
C LEU A 129 19.24 8.67 1.95
N PHE A 130 19.25 7.99 3.11
CA PHE A 130 20.46 7.74 3.88
C PHE A 130 20.77 6.25 4.03
N ALA A 131 19.90 5.47 4.68
CA ALA A 131 20.26 4.11 5.06
C ALA A 131 20.42 3.17 3.86
N VAL A 132 19.51 3.20 2.89
CA VAL A 132 19.62 2.37 1.67
C VAL A 132 20.92 2.69 0.90
N PRO A 133 21.26 3.96 0.58
CA PRO A 133 22.54 4.33 -0.01
C PRO A 133 23.79 3.85 0.76
N VAL A 134 23.79 3.98 2.09
CA VAL A 134 24.93 3.57 2.93
C VAL A 134 25.10 2.05 2.97
N LEU A 135 23.98 1.33 3.06
CA LEU A 135 23.95 -0.11 3.23
C LEU A 135 24.07 -0.84 1.88
N VAL A 136 23.32 -0.46 0.86
CA VAL A 136 23.26 -1.13 -0.44
C VAL A 136 24.38 -0.63 -1.35
N ARG A 137 25.50 -1.37 -1.42
CA ARG A 137 26.71 -0.93 -2.14
C ARG A 137 26.85 -1.56 -3.52
N THR A 138 26.29 -2.75 -3.73
CA THR A 138 26.49 -3.52 -4.95
C THR A 138 25.18 -3.77 -5.69
N TRP A 139 25.27 -4.00 -7.00
CA TRP A 139 24.12 -4.46 -7.80
C TRP A 139 23.56 -5.80 -7.32
N ALA A 140 24.37 -6.63 -6.65
CA ALA A 140 23.89 -7.87 -6.03
C ALA A 140 22.98 -7.56 -4.83
N ASP A 141 23.34 -6.57 -4.00
CA ASP A 141 22.53 -6.11 -2.88
C ASP A 141 21.19 -5.54 -3.36
N VAL A 142 21.22 -4.68 -4.38
CA VAL A 142 20.01 -4.11 -5.00
C VAL A 142 19.08 -5.25 -5.44
N ARG A 143 19.59 -6.22 -6.20
CA ARG A 143 18.78 -7.37 -6.64
C ARG A 143 18.20 -8.17 -5.48
N ARG A 144 18.99 -8.43 -4.43
CA ARG A 144 18.52 -9.16 -3.25
C ARG A 144 17.36 -8.43 -2.56
N ILE A 145 17.55 -7.14 -2.26
CA ILE A 145 16.50 -6.34 -1.60
C ILE A 145 15.27 -6.19 -2.49
N THR A 146 15.45 -5.96 -3.80
CA THR A 146 14.35 -5.95 -4.76
C THR A 146 13.54 -7.24 -4.70
N TRP A 147 14.18 -8.41 -4.80
CA TRP A 147 13.48 -9.68 -4.73
C TRP A 147 12.75 -9.87 -3.40
N VAL A 148 13.38 -9.49 -2.28
CA VAL A 148 12.78 -9.60 -0.95
C VAL A 148 11.51 -8.75 -0.84
N VAL A 149 11.55 -7.49 -1.30
CA VAL A 149 10.38 -6.59 -1.31
C VAL A 149 9.27 -7.16 -2.21
N LEU A 150 9.60 -7.61 -3.42
CA LEU A 150 8.62 -8.15 -4.35
C LEU A 150 7.99 -9.45 -3.83
N THR A 151 8.78 -10.33 -3.23
CA THR A 151 8.28 -11.58 -2.63
C THR A 151 7.39 -11.29 -1.43
N GLY A 152 7.78 -10.38 -0.53
CA GLY A 152 6.94 -9.95 0.61
C GLY A 152 5.59 -9.40 0.14
N GLY A 153 5.60 -8.52 -0.86
CA GLY A 153 4.39 -7.99 -1.49
C GLY A 153 3.51 -9.07 -2.11
N LEU A 154 4.08 -9.96 -2.93
CA LEU A 154 3.34 -11.05 -3.56
C LEU A 154 2.68 -11.98 -2.54
N VAL A 155 3.40 -12.33 -1.46
CA VAL A 155 2.86 -13.18 -0.39
C VAL A 155 1.70 -12.46 0.29
N ALA A 156 1.85 -11.19 0.63
CA ALA A 156 0.78 -10.39 1.23
C ALA A 156 -0.45 -10.27 0.31
N ALA A 157 -0.25 -10.05 -0.99
CA ALA A 157 -1.31 -10.00 -1.99
C ALA A 157 -2.00 -11.37 -2.17
N ALA A 158 -1.26 -12.47 -2.13
CA ALA A 158 -1.82 -13.82 -2.20
C ALA A 158 -2.69 -14.15 -0.97
N ILE A 159 -2.21 -13.80 0.23
CA ILE A 159 -3.00 -13.92 1.47
C ILE A 159 -4.30 -13.10 1.35
N GLY A 160 -4.19 -11.85 0.92
CA GLY A 160 -5.35 -10.98 0.71
C GLY A 160 -6.32 -11.50 -0.34
N LEU A 161 -5.83 -12.13 -1.42
CA LEU A 161 -6.69 -12.75 -2.42
C LEU A 161 -7.43 -13.96 -1.86
N VAL A 162 -6.77 -14.81 -1.06
CA VAL A 162 -7.41 -15.97 -0.43
C VAL A 162 -8.57 -15.52 0.46
N GLU A 163 -8.36 -14.49 1.27
CA GLU A 163 -9.41 -13.89 2.09
C GLU A 163 -10.56 -13.31 1.25
N TYR A 164 -10.23 -12.55 0.20
CA TYR A 164 -11.21 -11.97 -0.71
C TYR A 164 -12.07 -13.05 -1.38
N LEU A 165 -11.45 -14.12 -1.88
CA LEU A 165 -12.15 -15.22 -2.56
C LEU A 165 -13.00 -16.05 -1.60
N GLN A 166 -12.58 -16.23 -0.36
CA GLN A 166 -13.35 -16.97 0.65
C GLN A 166 -14.45 -16.11 1.29
N ASN A 167 -14.45 -14.80 1.05
CA ASN A 167 -15.36 -13.82 1.65
C ASN A 167 -15.49 -13.99 3.18
N ARG A 168 -14.37 -14.29 3.85
CA ARG A 168 -14.30 -14.51 5.30
C ARG A 168 -12.93 -14.10 5.81
N GLU A 169 -12.88 -13.66 7.05
CA GLU A 169 -11.65 -13.33 7.73
C GLU A 169 -10.78 -14.57 7.97
N LEU A 170 -9.48 -14.44 7.71
CA LEU A 170 -8.50 -15.43 8.14
C LEU A 170 -8.09 -15.18 9.59
N LEU A 171 -8.56 -16.00 10.52
CA LEU A 171 -8.36 -15.82 11.97
C LEU A 171 -6.90 -15.66 12.41
N TRP A 172 -5.94 -16.24 11.69
CA TRP A 172 -4.51 -16.12 12.02
C TRP A 172 -3.93 -14.74 11.67
N LEU A 173 -4.68 -13.88 10.95
CA LEU A 173 -4.31 -12.48 10.70
C LEU A 173 -4.68 -11.53 11.85
N THR A 174 -5.41 -12.00 12.87
CA THR A 174 -5.81 -11.19 14.03
C THR A 174 -4.65 -10.51 14.78
N PRO A 175 -3.39 -11.04 14.81
CA PRO A 175 -2.28 -10.29 15.40
C PRO A 175 -1.79 -9.10 14.56
N LEU A 176 -2.10 -9.09 13.25
CA LEU A 176 -1.62 -8.09 12.29
C LEU A 176 -2.63 -6.96 12.07
N ARG A 177 -3.92 -7.23 12.32
CA ARG A 177 -5.01 -6.27 12.16
C ARG A 177 -6.24 -6.74 12.93
N GLN A 178 -7.14 -5.82 13.28
CA GLN A 178 -8.35 -6.13 14.06
C GLN A 178 -9.47 -6.77 13.25
N GLN A 179 -9.63 -6.34 11.99
CA GLN A 179 -10.71 -6.81 11.11
C GLN A 179 -10.34 -6.54 9.65
N PRO A 180 -10.85 -7.34 8.70
CA PRO A 180 -10.69 -7.03 7.28
C PRO A 180 -11.36 -5.71 6.93
N THR A 181 -10.81 -4.97 5.97
CA THR A 181 -11.47 -3.75 5.50
C THR A 181 -12.70 -4.12 4.68
N ILE A 182 -13.88 -3.77 5.21
CA ILE A 182 -15.17 -3.96 4.55
C ILE A 182 -15.67 -2.62 4.05
N VAL A 183 -16.28 -2.60 2.86
CA VAL A 183 -16.95 -1.43 2.31
C VAL A 183 -18.31 -1.85 1.79
N GLY A 184 -19.34 -1.27 2.41
CA GLY A 184 -20.68 -1.78 2.30
C GLY A 184 -20.74 -3.29 2.58
N ALA A 185 -21.15 -4.07 1.59
CA ALA A 185 -21.34 -5.50 1.75
C ALA A 185 -20.12 -6.37 1.35
N PHE A 186 -19.01 -5.72 0.99
CA PHE A 186 -17.92 -6.36 0.29
C PHE A 186 -16.61 -6.25 1.06
N ILE A 187 -15.90 -7.36 1.14
CA ILE A 187 -14.53 -7.38 1.62
C ILE A 187 -13.62 -6.78 0.55
N ARG A 188 -12.73 -5.89 0.96
CA ARG A 188 -11.65 -5.36 0.12
C ARG A 188 -10.41 -6.20 0.34
N LEU A 189 -9.63 -6.40 -0.73
CA LEU A 189 -8.33 -7.05 -0.59
C LEU A 189 -7.46 -6.22 0.36
N THR A 190 -7.17 -6.83 1.51
CA THR A 190 -6.44 -6.19 2.62
C THR A 190 -5.27 -7.06 3.03
N GLY A 191 -5.44 -8.38 3.11
CA GLY A 191 -4.34 -9.30 3.47
C GLY A 191 -3.76 -8.97 4.86
N PRO A 192 -2.44 -9.03 5.05
CA PRO A 192 -1.85 -8.77 6.37
C PRO A 192 -1.81 -7.29 6.77
N TYR A 193 -2.16 -6.36 5.87
CA TYR A 193 -2.16 -4.93 6.18
C TYR A 193 -3.35 -4.57 7.08
N ASP A 194 -3.20 -3.49 7.86
CA ASP A 194 -4.27 -2.99 8.73
C ASP A 194 -5.46 -2.43 7.92
N TYR A 195 -5.16 -1.77 6.79
CA TYR A 195 -6.17 -1.23 5.88
C TYR A 195 -5.92 -1.56 4.42
N ALA A 196 -7.00 -1.78 3.65
CA ALA A 196 -6.92 -2.00 2.19
C ALA A 196 -6.18 -0.87 1.44
N ASN A 197 -6.24 0.37 1.93
CA ASN A 197 -5.50 1.49 1.34
C ASN A 197 -3.98 1.33 1.52
N GLN A 198 -3.51 0.76 2.65
CA GLN A 198 -2.09 0.49 2.87
C GLN A 198 -1.60 -0.62 1.93
N ALA A 199 -2.40 -1.68 1.75
CA ALA A 199 -2.14 -2.72 0.76
C ALA A 199 -2.00 -2.12 -0.64
N ALA A 200 -2.92 -1.23 -1.02
CA ALA A 200 -2.90 -0.53 -2.31
C ALA A 200 -1.62 0.31 -2.49
N MET A 201 -1.25 1.10 -1.48
CA MET A 201 -0.03 1.92 -1.51
C MET A 201 1.23 1.07 -1.66
N PHE A 202 1.32 -0.08 -0.98
CA PHE A 202 2.46 -0.96 -1.10
C PHE A 202 2.55 -1.59 -2.49
N ILE A 203 1.42 -2.07 -3.03
CA ILE A 203 1.34 -2.63 -4.39
C ILE A 203 1.78 -1.59 -5.41
N GLU A 204 1.23 -0.38 -5.31
CA GLU A 204 1.56 0.75 -6.17
C GLU A 204 3.05 1.11 -6.14
N ALA A 205 3.64 1.19 -4.94
CA ALA A 205 5.06 1.53 -4.79
C ALA A 205 5.99 0.45 -5.34
N THR A 206 5.56 -0.82 -5.34
CA THR A 206 6.40 -1.97 -5.75
C THR A 206 6.15 -2.44 -7.18
N LEU A 207 5.03 -2.05 -7.80
CA LEU A 207 4.73 -2.37 -9.20
C LEU A 207 5.74 -1.81 -10.22
N PRO A 208 6.25 -0.55 -10.09
CA PRO A 208 7.37 -0.07 -10.89
C PRO A 208 8.62 -0.96 -10.82
N ILE A 209 8.91 -1.50 -9.63
CA ILE A 209 10.06 -2.37 -9.41
C ILE A 209 9.87 -3.69 -10.16
N PHE A 210 8.64 -4.22 -10.20
CA PHE A 210 8.28 -5.36 -11.05
C PHE A 210 8.58 -5.10 -12.53
N LEU A 211 8.10 -3.97 -13.06
CA LEU A 211 8.29 -3.59 -14.45
C LEU A 211 9.78 -3.46 -14.83
N VAL A 212 10.56 -2.79 -13.98
CA VAL A 212 12.01 -2.66 -14.18
C VAL A 212 12.68 -4.04 -14.14
N THR A 213 12.26 -4.93 -13.24
CA THR A 213 12.81 -6.30 -13.15
C THR A 213 12.50 -7.11 -14.40
N ILE A 214 11.26 -7.06 -14.91
CA ILE A 214 10.86 -7.68 -16.17
C ILE A 214 11.72 -7.16 -17.32
N TRP A 215 11.88 -5.84 -17.41
CA TRP A 215 12.68 -5.20 -18.45
C TRP A 215 14.15 -5.63 -18.40
N LEU A 216 14.75 -5.69 -17.21
CA LEU A 216 16.14 -6.15 -17.03
C LEU A 216 16.34 -7.61 -17.42
N VAL A 217 15.36 -8.47 -17.16
CA VAL A 217 15.39 -9.89 -17.56
C VAL A 217 15.28 -10.00 -19.08
N TRP A 218 14.39 -9.22 -19.70
CA TRP A 218 14.19 -9.17 -21.15
C TRP A 218 15.42 -8.65 -21.90
N HIS A 219 16.01 -7.53 -21.44
CA HIS A 219 17.06 -6.82 -22.18
C HIS A 219 18.45 -7.48 -22.08
N LYS A 220 18.73 -8.32 -21.08
CA LYS A 220 20.00 -9.04 -21.06
C LYS A 220 20.13 -9.88 -22.34
N GLN A 221 21.09 -9.52 -23.20
CA GLN A 221 21.37 -10.21 -24.46
C GLN A 221 21.86 -11.65 -24.17
N GLY A 222 21.39 -12.64 -24.94
CA GLY A 222 21.80 -14.04 -24.84
C GLY A 222 20.62 -15.01 -24.74
N ALA A 223 20.32 -15.73 -25.82
CA ALA A 223 19.28 -16.74 -25.87
C ALA A 223 19.64 -17.95 -24.98
N ARG A 224 19.34 -17.89 -23.67
CA ARG A 224 19.33 -19.07 -22.81
C ARG A 224 17.90 -19.58 -22.68
N ARG A 225 17.72 -20.88 -22.90
CA ARG A 225 16.46 -21.65 -23.02
C ARG A 225 15.52 -21.62 -21.79
N GLY A 226 15.68 -20.71 -20.84
CA GLY A 226 14.79 -20.50 -19.69
C GLY A 226 14.35 -19.04 -19.47
N ARG A 227 14.87 -18.08 -20.24
CA ARG A 227 14.54 -16.65 -20.04
C ARG A 227 13.10 -16.31 -20.39
N THR A 228 12.55 -16.94 -21.42
CA THR A 228 11.14 -16.76 -21.83
C THR A 228 10.19 -17.20 -20.73
N ALA A 229 10.46 -18.34 -20.08
CA ALA A 229 9.67 -18.83 -18.95
C ALA A 229 9.75 -17.87 -17.74
N VAL A 230 10.95 -17.37 -17.39
CA VAL A 230 11.11 -16.38 -16.30
C VAL A 230 10.40 -15.07 -16.63
N PHE A 231 10.53 -14.57 -17.85
CA PHE A 231 9.84 -13.36 -18.30
C PHE A 231 8.32 -13.53 -18.23
N ALA A 232 7.79 -14.63 -18.77
CA ALA A 232 6.37 -14.92 -18.73
C ALA A 232 5.86 -15.05 -17.28
N SER A 233 6.62 -15.72 -16.41
CA SER A 233 6.29 -15.85 -14.99
C SER A 233 6.23 -14.49 -14.30
N LEU A 234 7.22 -13.62 -14.53
CA LEU A 234 7.24 -12.27 -13.97
C LEU A 234 6.08 -11.41 -14.51
N MET A 235 5.74 -11.55 -15.79
CA MET A 235 4.59 -10.84 -16.38
C MET A 235 3.28 -11.30 -15.71
N LEU A 236 3.07 -12.62 -15.58
CA LEU A 236 1.91 -13.18 -14.89
C LEU A 236 1.84 -12.73 -13.44
N LEU A 237 2.95 -12.74 -12.70
CA LEU A 237 3.02 -12.24 -11.34
C LEU A 237 2.69 -10.74 -11.27
N SER A 238 3.15 -9.93 -12.23
CA SER A 238 2.83 -8.50 -12.26
C SER A 238 1.35 -8.24 -12.55
N LEU A 239 0.72 -9.04 -13.42
CA LEU A 239 -0.71 -8.94 -13.71
C LEU A 239 -1.55 -9.39 -12.51
N PHE A 240 -1.15 -10.47 -11.84
CA PHE A 240 -1.73 -10.90 -10.57
C PHE A 240 -1.64 -9.78 -9.52
N TYR A 241 -0.47 -9.17 -9.39
CA TYR A 241 -0.20 -8.12 -8.42
C TYR A 241 -0.99 -6.85 -8.71
N LEU A 242 -1.11 -6.48 -9.99
CA LEU A 242 -1.95 -5.39 -10.45
C LEU A 242 -3.44 -5.67 -10.16
N GLN A 243 -3.94 -6.87 -10.47
CA GLN A 243 -5.32 -7.24 -10.15
C GLN A 243 -5.57 -7.22 -8.64
N ALA A 244 -4.61 -7.66 -7.82
CA ALA A 244 -4.71 -7.54 -6.36
C ALA A 244 -4.87 -6.07 -5.93
N GLY A 245 -4.12 -5.16 -6.57
CA GLY A 245 -4.27 -3.70 -6.39
C GLY A 245 -5.68 -3.21 -6.71
N PHE A 246 -6.31 -3.70 -7.77
CA PHE A 246 -7.71 -3.36 -8.11
C PHE A 246 -8.73 -3.89 -7.10
N LEU A 247 -8.51 -5.10 -6.57
CA LEU A 247 -9.36 -5.70 -5.54
C LEU A 247 -9.25 -4.99 -4.18
N THR A 248 -8.23 -4.14 -3.97
CA THR A 248 -8.23 -3.22 -2.82
C THR A 248 -9.32 -2.16 -2.95
N ALA A 249 -9.92 -1.96 -4.13
CA ALA A 249 -10.92 -0.92 -4.42
C ALA A 249 -10.48 0.50 -4.03
N SER A 250 -9.17 0.78 -4.08
CA SER A 250 -8.60 2.11 -3.83
C SER A 250 -8.57 2.96 -5.11
N ARG A 251 -9.44 3.97 -5.17
CA ARG A 251 -9.52 4.90 -6.31
C ARG A 251 -8.20 5.63 -6.56
N ALA A 252 -7.59 6.13 -5.48
CA ALA A 252 -6.33 6.84 -5.54
C ALA A 252 -5.24 5.98 -6.19
N SER A 253 -5.13 4.70 -5.79
CA SER A 253 -4.09 3.84 -6.32
C SER A 253 -4.25 3.56 -7.81
N ILE A 254 -5.47 3.34 -8.29
CA ILE A 254 -5.75 3.12 -9.72
C ILE A 254 -5.34 4.35 -10.54
N VAL A 255 -5.71 5.54 -10.07
CA VAL A 255 -5.36 6.80 -10.72
C VAL A 255 -3.85 7.00 -10.71
N THR A 256 -3.18 6.76 -9.57
CA THR A 256 -1.73 6.97 -9.48
C THR A 256 -0.96 5.99 -10.36
N ILE A 257 -1.32 4.70 -10.38
CA ILE A 257 -0.66 3.72 -11.25
C ILE A 257 -0.80 4.14 -12.72
N ALA A 258 -1.99 4.56 -13.15
CA ALA A 258 -2.24 5.03 -14.52
C ALA A 258 -1.41 6.28 -14.86
N LEU A 259 -1.44 7.29 -13.99
CA LEU A 259 -0.74 8.56 -14.19
C LEU A 259 0.77 8.39 -14.18
N VAL A 260 1.32 7.66 -13.20
CA VAL A 260 2.76 7.39 -13.11
C VAL A 260 3.22 6.60 -14.33
N SER A 261 2.46 5.58 -14.75
CA SER A 261 2.82 4.78 -15.92
C SER A 261 2.81 5.60 -17.20
N LEU A 262 1.80 6.45 -17.40
CA LEU A 262 1.71 7.35 -18.56
C LEU A 262 2.82 8.41 -18.55
N LEU A 263 3.10 9.02 -17.41
CA LEU A 263 4.15 10.01 -17.25
C LEU A 263 5.53 9.39 -17.52
N MET A 264 5.80 8.21 -16.96
CA MET A 264 7.05 7.49 -17.20
C MET A 264 7.21 7.08 -18.67
N ALA A 265 6.13 6.64 -19.32
CA ALA A 265 6.14 6.39 -20.75
C ALA A 265 6.53 7.65 -21.55
N GLY A 266 5.90 8.80 -21.28
CA GLY A 266 6.19 10.06 -21.95
C GLY A 266 7.63 10.56 -21.73
N LEU A 267 8.10 10.52 -20.47
CA LEU A 267 9.46 10.94 -20.11
C LEU A 267 10.56 10.06 -20.72
N LEU A 268 10.30 8.76 -20.87
CA LEU A 268 11.25 7.84 -21.50
C LEU A 268 11.18 7.93 -23.03
N TRP A 269 10.00 8.17 -23.60
CA TRP A 269 9.82 8.36 -25.04
C TRP A 269 10.53 9.62 -25.56
N SER A 270 10.52 10.70 -24.78
CA SER A 270 11.16 11.97 -25.16
C SER A 270 12.70 11.88 -25.21
N LYS A 271 13.30 10.86 -24.60
CA LYS A 271 14.75 10.65 -24.61
C LYS A 271 15.15 9.82 -25.84
N SER A 272 16.16 10.31 -26.59
CA SER A 272 16.57 9.77 -27.91
C SER A 272 17.05 8.30 -27.90
N ALA A 273 17.56 7.79 -26.78
CA ALA A 273 18.13 6.44 -26.74
C ALA A 273 17.08 5.33 -26.97
N THR A 274 17.39 4.38 -27.87
CA THR A 274 16.55 3.22 -28.20
C THR A 274 16.11 2.41 -26.97
N VAL A 275 17.01 2.30 -25.98
CA VAL A 275 16.77 1.64 -24.69
C VAL A 275 15.60 2.28 -23.93
N ASN A 276 15.50 3.62 -23.98
CA ASN A 276 14.42 4.36 -23.33
C ASN A 276 13.09 4.18 -24.07
N LYS A 277 13.12 4.11 -25.42
CA LYS A 277 11.92 3.83 -26.23
C LYS A 277 11.35 2.42 -25.98
N GLN A 278 12.20 1.42 -25.75
CA GLN A 278 11.71 0.08 -25.41
C GLN A 278 11.07 0.05 -24.01
N MET A 279 11.68 0.75 -23.05
CA MET A 279 11.13 0.85 -21.71
C MET A 279 9.82 1.65 -21.68
N SER A 280 9.69 2.71 -22.49
CA SER A 280 8.44 3.47 -22.60
C SER A 280 7.28 2.63 -23.14
N VAL A 281 7.53 1.71 -24.08
CA VAL A 281 6.52 0.75 -24.56
C VAL A 281 6.01 -0.15 -23.43
N MET A 282 6.88 -0.60 -22.51
CA MET A 282 6.43 -1.39 -21.35
C MET A 282 5.54 -0.59 -20.39
N TRP A 283 5.88 0.68 -20.16
CA TRP A 283 5.05 1.58 -19.36
C TRP A 283 3.71 1.87 -20.02
N LEU A 284 3.67 2.08 -21.34
CA LEU A 284 2.42 2.17 -22.10
C LEU A 284 1.61 0.87 -21.99
N GLY A 285 2.27 -0.28 -22.06
CA GLY A 285 1.64 -1.59 -21.85
C GLY A 285 0.98 -1.69 -20.47
N MET A 286 1.63 -1.20 -19.42
CA MET A 286 1.06 -1.13 -18.07
C MET A 286 -0.15 -0.19 -18.02
N THR A 287 -0.06 1.02 -18.59
CA THR A 287 -1.19 1.95 -18.68
C THR A 287 -2.39 1.31 -19.38
N THR A 288 -2.16 0.63 -20.51
CA THR A 288 -3.19 -0.09 -21.24
C THR A 288 -3.79 -1.22 -20.40
N ALA A 289 -2.97 -1.99 -19.69
CA ALA A 289 -3.44 -3.04 -18.79
C ALA A 289 -4.32 -2.49 -17.66
N VAL A 290 -3.94 -1.36 -17.07
CA VAL A 290 -4.73 -0.64 -16.06
C VAL A 290 -6.08 -0.22 -16.63
N ILE A 291 -6.11 0.40 -17.81
CA ILE A 291 -7.35 0.81 -18.48
C ILE A 291 -8.25 -0.41 -18.74
N LEU A 292 -7.69 -1.50 -19.28
CA LEU A 292 -8.44 -2.74 -19.51
C LEU A 292 -9.00 -3.30 -18.22
N LEU A 293 -8.23 -3.30 -17.12
CA LEU A 293 -8.72 -3.75 -15.82
C LEU A 293 -9.79 -2.84 -15.24
N ILE A 294 -9.73 -1.51 -15.45
CA ILE A 294 -10.82 -0.59 -15.08
C ILE A 294 -12.09 -1.00 -15.81
N LEU A 295 -12.01 -1.19 -17.14
CA LEU A 295 -13.16 -1.57 -17.95
C LEU A 295 -13.73 -2.92 -17.50
N LEU A 296 -12.90 -3.94 -17.37
CA LEU A 296 -13.32 -5.28 -16.95
C LEU A 296 -13.91 -5.28 -15.53
N ASN A 297 -13.26 -4.66 -14.55
CA ASN A 297 -13.78 -4.63 -13.17
C ASN A 297 -15.06 -3.78 -13.08
N THR A 298 -15.22 -2.72 -13.88
CA THR A 298 -16.49 -1.96 -13.90
C THR A 298 -17.65 -2.82 -14.43
N GLN A 299 -17.38 -3.67 -15.42
CA GLN A 299 -18.38 -4.56 -16.00
C GLN A 299 -18.71 -5.74 -15.07
N PHE A 300 -17.70 -6.38 -14.47
CA PHE A 300 -17.88 -7.66 -13.76
C PHE A 300 -17.87 -7.57 -12.23
N ASN A 301 -17.45 -6.44 -11.65
CA ASN A 301 -17.36 -6.26 -10.19
C ASN A 301 -18.28 -5.13 -9.71
N SER A 302 -19.33 -5.50 -8.97
CA SER A 302 -20.31 -4.55 -8.43
C SER A 302 -19.69 -3.55 -7.46
N LEU A 303 -18.81 -3.99 -6.55
CA LEU A 303 -18.10 -3.11 -5.62
C LEU A 303 -17.30 -2.05 -6.39
N PHE A 304 -16.58 -2.47 -7.42
CA PHE A 304 -15.74 -1.56 -8.20
C PHE A 304 -16.58 -0.52 -8.94
N ARG A 305 -17.68 -0.94 -9.56
CA ARG A 305 -18.64 -0.05 -10.23
C ARG A 305 -19.20 1.00 -9.27
N LEU A 306 -19.64 0.58 -8.09
CA LEU A 306 -20.20 1.47 -7.07
C LEU A 306 -19.16 2.48 -6.56
N ARG A 307 -17.93 2.02 -6.33
CA ARG A 307 -16.80 2.87 -5.93
C ARG A 307 -16.45 3.92 -6.97
N LEU A 308 -16.61 3.65 -8.26
CA LEU A 308 -16.37 4.65 -9.30
C LEU A 308 -17.51 5.66 -9.42
N GLN A 309 -18.75 5.27 -9.14
CA GLN A 309 -19.92 6.12 -9.31
C GLN A 309 -20.18 7.07 -8.14
N THR A 310 -19.70 6.75 -6.94
CA THR A 310 -20.07 7.45 -5.71
C THR A 310 -18.85 7.74 -4.85
N GLU A 311 -18.86 8.88 -4.16
CA GLU A 311 -17.75 9.26 -3.29
C GLU A 311 -17.76 8.53 -1.95
N GLY A 312 -18.95 8.27 -1.42
CA GLY A 312 -19.16 7.59 -0.14
C GLY A 312 -20.25 6.53 -0.21
N ASP A 313 -20.30 5.71 0.83
CA ASP A 313 -21.10 4.49 0.85
C ASP A 313 -22.57 4.77 1.23
N ASN A 314 -22.91 6.00 1.63
CA ASN A 314 -24.27 6.41 2.02
C ASN A 314 -25.30 6.19 0.90
N GLU A 315 -24.88 6.43 -0.34
CA GLU A 315 -25.72 6.26 -1.53
C GLU A 315 -26.08 4.78 -1.79
N TRP A 316 -25.28 3.85 -1.28
CA TRP A 316 -25.45 2.43 -1.56
C TRP A 316 -26.62 1.84 -0.78
N TYR A 317 -26.94 2.44 0.37
CA TYR A 317 -27.94 1.96 1.33
C TYR A 317 -29.14 2.89 1.46
N ARG A 318 -29.37 3.79 0.50
CA ARG A 318 -30.53 4.67 0.54
C ARG A 318 -31.83 3.87 0.68
N ALA A 319 -32.64 4.31 1.61
CA ALA A 319 -33.90 3.69 1.98
C ALA A 319 -34.97 4.77 2.06
N ALA A 320 -36.15 4.49 1.54
CA ALA A 320 -37.35 5.25 1.86
C ALA A 320 -38.20 4.40 2.81
N LEU A 321 -38.49 4.94 3.99
CA LEU A 321 -39.39 4.32 4.97
C LEU A 321 -40.68 5.13 5.03
N ILE A 322 -41.80 4.45 4.84
CA ILE A 322 -43.13 4.99 5.12
C ILE A 322 -43.61 4.27 6.37
N VAL A 323 -43.60 5.01 7.48
CA VAL A 323 -44.09 4.58 8.79
C VAL A 323 -45.06 5.64 9.31
N PRO A 324 -46.13 5.26 10.02
CA PRO A 324 -46.96 6.25 10.68
C PRO A 324 -46.15 7.04 11.72
N GLN A 325 -46.38 8.35 11.76
CA GLN A 325 -45.58 9.30 12.56
C GLN A 325 -45.96 9.27 14.05
N SER A 326 -47.18 8.84 14.35
CA SER A 326 -47.70 8.75 15.72
C SER A 326 -48.80 7.71 15.82
N TRP A 327 -48.97 7.19 17.02
CA TRP A 327 -49.98 6.19 17.38
C TRP A 327 -50.25 6.33 18.86
N GLN A 328 -51.48 6.01 19.24
CA GLN A 328 -51.87 5.83 20.64
C GLN A 328 -52.12 4.36 20.86
N MET A 329 -51.56 3.83 21.95
CA MET A 329 -51.71 2.46 22.38
C MET A 329 -52.09 2.45 23.85
N ALA A 330 -53.06 1.62 24.23
CA ALA A 330 -53.34 1.34 25.63
C ALA A 330 -52.22 0.48 26.23
N ALA A 331 -52.10 0.50 27.56
CA ALA A 331 -51.18 -0.40 28.26
C ALA A 331 -51.50 -1.86 27.91
N ASN A 332 -50.47 -2.63 27.57
CA ASN A 332 -50.55 -4.03 27.10
C ASN A 332 -51.29 -4.25 25.76
N GLU A 333 -51.63 -3.20 25.02
CA GLU A 333 -52.17 -3.37 23.66
C GLU A 333 -51.07 -3.88 22.71
N GLN A 334 -51.38 -4.90 21.91
CA GLN A 334 -50.55 -5.32 20.78
C GLN A 334 -51.18 -4.80 19.50
N ARG A 335 -50.44 -3.98 18.74
CA ARG A 335 -50.92 -3.41 17.49
C ARG A 335 -49.94 -3.71 16.35
N PRO A 336 -50.40 -4.32 15.24
CA PRO A 336 -49.58 -4.45 14.05
C PRO A 336 -49.38 -3.07 13.42
N ILE A 337 -48.13 -2.75 13.11
CA ILE A 337 -47.75 -1.46 12.52
C ILE A 337 -47.29 -1.72 11.09
N PRO A 338 -47.99 -1.20 10.06
CA PRO A 338 -47.55 -1.35 8.69
C PRO A 338 -46.32 -0.48 8.46
N ILE A 339 -45.26 -1.09 7.95
CA ILE A 339 -44.02 -0.43 7.56
C ILE A 339 -43.79 -0.74 6.09
N THR A 340 -43.75 0.29 5.24
CA THR A 340 -43.31 0.12 3.85
C THR A 340 -41.87 0.59 3.75
N LEU A 341 -40.98 -0.34 3.40
CA LEU A 341 -39.57 -0.09 3.19
C LEU A 341 -39.26 -0.23 1.69
N THR A 342 -38.76 0.82 1.07
CA THR A 342 -38.33 0.81 -0.33
C THR A 342 -36.82 1.01 -0.40
N ASN A 343 -36.13 0.08 -1.06
CA ASN A 343 -34.72 0.22 -1.38
C ASN A 343 -34.56 1.20 -2.55
N SER A 344 -33.99 2.36 -2.28
CA SER A 344 -33.62 3.37 -3.29
C SER A 344 -32.10 3.50 -3.46
N GLY A 345 -31.35 2.59 -2.84
CA GLY A 345 -29.90 2.51 -2.90
C GLY A 345 -29.40 1.76 -4.13
N ALA A 346 -28.10 1.89 -4.36
CA ALA A 346 -27.45 1.23 -5.50
C ALA A 346 -27.19 -0.27 -5.28
N LEU A 347 -27.40 -0.79 -4.06
CA LEU A 347 -27.24 -2.20 -3.73
C LEU A 347 -28.58 -2.93 -3.58
N THR A 348 -28.69 -4.10 -4.19
CA THR A 348 -29.78 -5.03 -3.87
C THR A 348 -29.59 -5.58 -2.46
N TRP A 349 -30.56 -5.30 -1.59
CA TRP A 349 -30.59 -5.84 -0.23
C TRP A 349 -30.95 -7.32 -0.22
N ARG A 350 -30.38 -8.05 0.73
CA ARG A 350 -30.65 -9.48 0.94
C ARG A 350 -31.23 -9.68 2.33
N SER A 351 -32.27 -10.49 2.41
CA SER A 351 -32.91 -10.92 3.67
C SER A 351 -32.13 -12.03 4.39
N SER A 352 -31.20 -12.68 3.69
CA SER A 352 -30.40 -13.81 4.18
C SER A 352 -28.97 -13.78 3.64
N GLY A 353 -28.09 -14.61 4.20
CA GLY A 353 -26.69 -14.75 3.80
C GLY A 353 -25.71 -14.20 4.83
N SER A 354 -24.47 -13.94 4.41
CA SER A 354 -23.39 -13.50 5.31
C SER A 354 -23.57 -12.06 5.81
N GLN A 355 -24.38 -11.24 5.14
CA GLN A 355 -24.65 -9.85 5.49
C GLN A 355 -26.10 -9.48 5.17
N PRO A 356 -27.07 -9.97 5.97
CA PRO A 356 -28.48 -9.64 5.77
C PRO A 356 -28.76 -8.19 6.20
N ILE A 357 -29.65 -7.53 5.47
CA ILE A 357 -30.23 -6.26 5.90
C ILE A 357 -31.33 -6.55 6.92
N ASN A 358 -31.18 -5.97 8.10
CA ASN A 358 -32.15 -6.08 9.20
C ASN A 358 -32.86 -4.76 9.40
N LEU A 359 -34.13 -4.83 9.79
CA LEU A 359 -34.89 -3.67 10.24
C LEU A 359 -34.75 -3.56 11.76
N GLY A 360 -34.31 -2.40 12.23
CA GLY A 360 -34.38 -1.99 13.62
C GLY A 360 -35.46 -0.94 13.81
N ALA A 361 -36.17 -0.96 14.93
CA ALA A 361 -37.12 0.09 15.29
C ALA A 361 -36.88 0.53 16.73
N ARG A 362 -36.93 1.85 16.93
CA ARG A 362 -36.95 2.47 18.25
C ARG A 362 -38.21 3.29 18.39
N TRP A 363 -38.86 3.12 19.53
CA TRP A 363 -40.03 3.90 19.92
C TRP A 363 -39.56 5.03 20.82
N LEU A 364 -40.05 6.24 20.56
CA LEU A 364 -39.84 7.39 21.40
C LEU A 364 -41.18 7.73 22.05
N ASP A 365 -41.25 7.58 23.38
CA ASP A 365 -42.36 8.13 24.14
C ASP A 365 -42.12 9.63 24.31
N THR A 366 -42.91 10.44 23.63
CA THR A 366 -42.80 11.91 23.64
C THR A 366 -43.21 12.52 24.97
N ALA A 367 -44.07 11.86 25.76
CA ALA A 367 -44.52 12.35 27.05
C ALA A 367 -43.44 12.13 28.13
N GLN A 368 -42.80 10.96 28.12
CA GLN A 368 -41.76 10.61 29.10
C GLN A 368 -40.34 10.93 28.64
N LYS A 369 -40.15 11.33 27.36
CA LYS A 369 -38.84 11.52 26.71
C LYS A 369 -37.94 10.28 26.81
N THR A 370 -38.54 9.10 26.91
CA THR A 370 -37.83 7.82 27.01
C THR A 370 -37.82 7.12 25.65
N SER A 371 -36.65 6.57 25.28
CA SER A 371 -36.52 5.72 24.10
C SER A 371 -36.58 4.25 24.49
N TYR A 372 -37.36 3.47 23.76
CA TYR A 372 -37.45 2.02 23.91
C TYR A 372 -36.97 1.35 22.61
N GLY A 373 -36.02 0.42 22.67
CA GLY A 373 -35.50 -0.38 21.51
C GLY A 373 -34.60 -1.54 21.98
N GLU A 374 -34.25 -2.59 21.22
CA GLU A 374 -34.54 -3.05 19.84
C GLU A 374 -34.47 -4.60 19.81
N PRO A 375 -35.51 -5.33 19.37
CA PRO A 375 -35.31 -6.53 18.60
C PRO A 375 -34.91 -6.13 17.17
N ARG A 376 -33.89 -6.78 16.61
CA ARG A 376 -33.57 -6.67 15.18
C ARG A 376 -34.37 -7.73 14.44
N TRP A 377 -35.16 -7.32 13.46
CA TRP A 377 -35.92 -8.25 12.64
C TRP A 377 -35.22 -8.46 11.30
N PRO A 378 -35.01 -9.71 10.87
CA PRO A 378 -34.71 -9.97 9.47
C PRO A 378 -35.90 -9.49 8.63
N PHE A 379 -35.66 -8.75 7.55
CA PHE A 379 -36.70 -8.48 6.57
C PHE A 379 -36.94 -9.80 5.82
N ALA A 380 -38.15 -10.34 5.80
CA ALA A 380 -38.50 -11.59 5.12
C ALA A 380 -39.58 -11.34 4.07
#